data_AF-A0A1H5TEF5-F1
#
_entry.id   AF-A0A1H5TEF5-F1
#
_cell.length_a   1.000
_cell.length_b   1.000
_cell.length_c   1.000
_cell.angle_alpha   90.00
_cell.angle_beta   90.00
_cell.angle_gamma   90.00
#
_symmetry.space_group_name_H-M   'P 1'
#
loop_
_entity.id
_entity.type
_entity.pdbx_description
1 polymer ?
#
loop_
_entity_poly.entity_id
_entity_poly.type
_entity_poly.pdbx_seq_one_letter_code
_entity_poly.pdbx_strand_id
1 'polypeptide(L)'
;MRIKNELCHCYVVADNFKNILYRYYLVETSKLINFKDKYVNVVGYGICITSEQVKDEGNILLEEEMIEFISPYKNKVEDLIDKLAKNQVSPVHLIDVVGELCDRWVDDFEKDLNEKYIKYAIA
;
A
#
# COMPACT_ATOMS: atom_id res chain seq x y z
N MET A 1 -1.13 -10.17 -11.20
CA MET A 1 0.07 -9.37 -11.50
C MET A 1 0.16 -8.29 -10.44
N ARG A 2 1.34 -8.08 -9.85
CA ARG A 2 1.57 -7.06 -8.81
C ARG A 2 2.41 -5.94 -9.42
N ILE A 3 1.93 -4.70 -9.31
CA ILE A 3 2.62 -3.52 -9.83
C ILE A 3 3.00 -2.65 -8.64
N LYS A 4 4.27 -2.24 -8.55
CA LYS A 4 4.79 -1.35 -7.51
C LYS A 4 5.21 -0.03 -8.16
N ASN A 5 4.60 1.08 -7.75
CA ASN A 5 4.91 2.42 -8.25
C ASN A 5 5.41 3.31 -7.10
N GLU A 6 6.62 3.86 -7.23
CA GLU A 6 7.15 4.80 -6.22
C GLU A 6 6.33 6.09 -6.29
N LEU A 7 5.82 6.54 -5.14
CA LEU A 7 5.12 7.82 -5.05
C LEU A 7 6.02 8.91 -4.47
N CYS A 8 6.75 8.59 -3.41
CA CYS A 8 7.61 9.53 -2.73
C CYS A 8 8.71 8.82 -1.93
N HIS A 9 9.68 9.60 -1.45
CA HIS A 9 10.75 9.14 -0.59
C HIS A 9 11.19 10.24 0.38
N CYS A 10 11.84 9.85 1.47
CA CYS A 10 12.45 10.78 2.43
C CYS A 10 13.76 10.22 2.97
N TYR A 11 14.66 11.12 3.37
CA TYR A 11 15.91 10.75 4.05
C TYR A 11 15.75 10.91 5.56
N VAL A 12 16.20 9.91 6.30
CA VAL A 12 16.22 9.88 7.76
C VAL A 12 17.67 9.63 8.21
N VAL A 13 18.12 10.40 9.20
CA VAL A 13 19.45 10.19 9.80
C VAL A 13 19.27 9.24 10.98
N ALA A 14 19.84 8.05 10.87
CA ALA A 14 19.85 7.09 11.97
C ALA A 14 20.82 7.53 13.09
N ASP A 15 20.67 6.97 14.29
CA ASP A 15 21.48 7.30 15.49
C ASP A 15 22.99 7.14 15.28
N ASN A 16 23.40 6.33 14.29
CA ASN A 16 24.80 6.12 13.90
C ASN A 16 25.27 7.06 12.78
N PHE A 17 24.58 8.18 12.54
CA PHE A 17 24.83 9.16 11.48
C PHE A 17 24.78 8.59 10.05
N LYS A 18 24.15 7.43 9.86
CA LYS A 18 23.91 6.90 8.52
C LYS A 18 22.67 7.53 7.90
N ASN A 19 22.80 7.95 6.65
CA ASN A 19 21.66 8.37 5.84
C ASN A 19 20.88 7.14 5.38
N ILE A 20 19.64 7.03 5.83
CA ILE A 20 18.68 6.01 5.42
C ILE A 20 17.67 6.67 4.49
N LEU A 21 17.43 6.06 3.34
CA LEU A 21 16.41 6.46 2.39
C LEU A 21 15.18 5.57 2.59
N TYR A 22 14.05 6.17 2.95
CA TYR A 22 12.76 5.50 2.92
C TYR A 22 12.07 5.80 1.61
N ARG A 23 11.61 4.77 0.90
CA ARG A 23 10.79 4.91 -0.32
C ARG A 23 9.43 4.32 -0.09
N TYR A 24 8.40 5.03 -0.53
CA TYR A 24 7.01 4.65 -0.34
C TYR A 24 6.39 4.39 -1.70
N TYR A 25 5.75 3.23 -1.80
CA TYR A 25 5.19 2.72 -3.04
C TYR A 25 3.71 2.45 -2.89
N LEU A 26 2.96 2.80 -3.93
CA LEU A 26 1.64 2.25 -4.17
C LEU A 26 1.80 0.85 -4.77
N VAL A 27 1.10 -0.12 -4.18
CA VAL A 27 1.03 -1.48 -4.69
C VAL A 27 -0.35 -1.68 -5.31
N GLU A 28 -0.41 -2.05 -6.58
CA GLU A 28 -1.65 -2.48 -7.23
C GLU A 28 -1.61 -4.01 -7.41
N THR A 29 -2.67 -4.67 -6.97
CA THR A 29 -2.84 -6.12 -7.14
C THR A 29 -4.28 -6.44 -7.49
N SER A 30 -4.52 -7.66 -7.96
CA SER A 30 -5.86 -8.16 -8.22
C SER A 30 -6.03 -9.58 -7.72
N LYS A 31 -7.23 -9.88 -7.22
CA LYS A 31 -7.61 -11.19 -6.70
C LYS A 31 -8.96 -11.59 -7.30
N LEU A 32 -9.06 -12.85 -7.72
CA LEU A 32 -10.32 -13.46 -8.10
C LEU A 32 -11.05 -13.92 -6.85
N ILE A 33 -12.27 -13.42 -6.61
CA ILE A 33 -13.09 -13.82 -5.46
C ILE A 33 -14.44 -14.34 -5.92
N ASN A 34 -15.07 -15.18 -5.10
CA ASN A 34 -16.47 -15.54 -5.28
C ASN A 34 -17.35 -14.52 -4.53
N PHE A 35 -18.22 -13.83 -5.28
CA PHE A 35 -19.19 -12.89 -4.74
C PHE A 35 -20.56 -13.13 -5.38
N LYS A 36 -21.56 -13.50 -4.58
CA LYS A 36 -22.93 -13.81 -5.04
C LYS A 36 -22.95 -14.82 -6.20
N ASP A 37 -22.24 -15.93 -6.03
CA ASP A 37 -22.12 -17.03 -7.00
C ASP A 37 -21.48 -16.66 -8.35
N LYS A 38 -20.75 -15.54 -8.38
CA LYS A 38 -19.96 -15.11 -9.55
C LYS A 38 -18.50 -14.93 -9.15
N TYR A 39 -17.59 -15.35 -10.01
CA TYR A 39 -16.18 -15.04 -9.88
C TYR A 39 -15.90 -13.64 -10.43
N VAL A 40 -15.43 -12.74 -9.55
CA VAL A 40 -15.14 -11.34 -9.88
C VAL A 40 -13.67 -11.07 -9.62
N ASN A 41 -12.99 -10.45 -10.60
CA ASN A 41 -11.63 -9.97 -10.40
C ASN A 41 -11.67 -8.61 -9.70
N VAL A 42 -11.19 -8.56 -8.47
CA VAL A 42 -11.17 -7.35 -7.64
C VAL A 42 -9.77 -6.78 -7.64
N VAL A 43 -9.65 -5.52 -8.04
CA VAL A 43 -8.42 -4.74 -7.90
C VAL A 43 -8.39 -4.16 -6.49
N GLY A 44 -7.23 -4.25 -5.85
CA GLY A 44 -6.98 -3.63 -4.57
C GLY A 44 -5.64 -2.92 -4.59
N TYR A 45 -5.57 -1.89 -3.76
CA TYR A 45 -4.41 -1.05 -3.58
C TYR A 45 -3.83 -1.26 -2.19
N GLY A 46 -2.51 -1.22 -2.13
CA GLY A 46 -1.71 -1.49 -0.95
C GLY A 46 -0.53 -0.52 -0.86
N ILE A 47 0.27 -0.70 0.19
CA ILE A 47 1.43 0.13 0.49
C ILE A 47 2.64 -0.77 0.63
N CYS A 48 3.78 -0.33 0.10
CA CYS A 48 5.08 -0.90 0.40
C CYS A 48 6.03 0.22 0.82
N ILE A 49 6.83 -0.04 1.84
CA ILE A 49 7.89 0.87 2.28
C ILE A 49 9.19 0.09 2.26
N THR A 50 10.24 0.68 1.68
CA THR A 50 11.61 0.17 1.78
C THR A 50 12.46 1.09 2.62
N SER A 51 13.45 0.54 3.32
CA SER A 51 14.55 1.28 3.92
C SER A 51 15.86 0.90 3.24
N GLU A 52 16.61 1.89 2.80
CA GLU A 52 17.86 1.70 2.08
C GLU A 52 18.99 2.48 2.75
N GLN A 53 20.13 1.85 3.00
CA GLN A 53 21.33 2.57 3.38
C GLN A 53 21.94 3.22 2.13
N VAL A 54 22.10 4.54 2.16
CA VAL A 54 22.77 5.29 1.09
C VAL A 54 24.28 5.08 1.19
N LYS A 55 24.92 4.64 0.10
CA LYS A 55 26.38 4.51 -0.04
C LYS A 55 26.83 5.05 -1.39
N ASP A 56 28.13 5.34 -1.50
CA ASP A 56 28.73 5.92 -2.72
C ASP A 56 28.58 5.00 -3.95
N GLU A 57 28.64 3.69 -3.75
CA GLU A 57 28.57 2.68 -4.82
C GLU A 57 27.13 2.21 -5.13
N GLY A 58 26.13 2.84 -4.51
CA GLY A 58 24.73 2.49 -4.66
C GLY A 58 24.04 2.18 -3.33
N ASN A 59 22.71 2.24 -3.35
CA ASN A 59 21.89 1.99 -2.16
C ASN A 59 21.85 0.50 -1.82
N ILE A 60 21.91 0.18 -0.52
CA ILE A 60 21.71 -1.18 -0.02
C ILE A 60 20.34 -1.26 0.64
N LEU A 61 19.46 -2.13 0.14
CA LEU A 61 18.19 -2.44 0.80
C LEU A 61 18.47 -3.06 2.17
N LEU A 62 17.90 -2.45 3.21
CA LEU A 62 17.94 -2.95 4.58
C LEU A 62 16.67 -3.75 4.88
N GLU A 63 15.50 -3.15 4.63
CA GLU A 63 14.20 -3.76 4.92
C GLU A 63 13.17 -3.36 3.85
N GLU A 64 12.19 -4.25 3.64
CA GLU A 64 10.99 -4.00 2.85
C GLU A 64 9.80 -4.58 3.61
N GLU A 65 8.74 -3.80 3.78
CA GLU A 65 7.47 -4.27 4.34
C GLU A 65 6.32 -3.84 3.42
N MET A 66 5.29 -4.68 3.32
CA MET A 66 4.22 -4.51 2.35
C MET A 66 2.88 -5.03 2.86
N ILE A 67 1.85 -4.21 2.69
CA ILE A 67 0.45 -4.62 2.82
C ILE A 67 -0.21 -4.48 1.46
N GLU A 68 -0.49 -5.60 0.80
CA GLU A 68 -0.87 -5.62 -0.62
C GLU A 68 -2.32 -5.23 -0.91
N PHE A 69 -3.21 -5.30 0.09
CA PHE A 69 -4.66 -5.23 -0.14
C PHE A 69 -5.36 -4.46 0.99
N ILE A 70 -5.31 -3.13 0.93
CA ILE A 70 -5.84 -2.21 1.95
C ILE A 70 -7.22 -1.68 1.57
N SER A 71 -7.42 -1.25 0.33
CA SER A 71 -8.68 -0.67 -0.16
C SER A 71 -8.79 -0.81 -1.69
N PRO A 72 -10.00 -0.91 -2.27
CA PRO A 72 -10.20 -0.84 -3.71
C PRO A 72 -10.05 0.59 -4.26
N TYR A 73 -9.97 1.61 -3.40
CA TYR A 73 -9.92 3.01 -3.81
C TYR A 73 -8.48 3.55 -3.82
N LYS A 74 -7.90 3.70 -5.02
CA LYS A 74 -6.52 4.17 -5.22
C LYS A 74 -6.19 5.44 -4.45
N ASN A 75 -6.96 6.52 -4.66
CA ASN A 75 -6.70 7.82 -4.04
C ASN A 75 -6.68 7.75 -2.50
N LYS A 76 -7.49 6.86 -1.91
CA LYS A 76 -7.55 6.67 -0.45
C LYS A 76 -6.24 6.08 0.09
N VAL A 77 -5.61 5.18 -0.68
CA VAL A 77 -4.31 4.60 -0.35
C VAL A 77 -3.17 5.59 -0.63
N GLU A 78 -3.24 6.38 -1.70
CA GLU A 78 -2.29 7.46 -1.98
C GLU A 78 -2.27 8.51 -0.86
N ASP A 79 -3.45 8.96 -0.39
CA ASP A 79 -3.58 9.88 0.74
C ASP A 79 -3.00 9.29 2.05
N LEU A 80 -3.09 7.97 2.22
CA LEU A 80 -2.48 7.28 3.36
C LEU A 80 -0.95 7.26 3.23
N ILE A 81 -0.42 6.94 2.05
CA ILE A 81 1.03 6.97 1.77
C ILE A 81 1.60 8.35 2.09
N ASP A 82 0.93 9.42 1.66
CA ASP A 82 1.34 10.80 1.95
C ASP A 82 1.43 11.08 3.45
N LYS A 83 0.49 10.55 4.24
CA LYS A 83 0.52 10.68 5.71
C LYS A 83 1.65 9.88 6.33
N LEU A 84 1.89 8.65 5.86
CA LEU A 84 2.99 7.82 6.35
C LEU A 84 4.35 8.46 6.05
N ALA A 85 4.54 8.98 4.84
CA ALA A 85 5.77 9.66 4.44
C ALA A 85 6.02 10.95 5.22
N LYS A 86 4.97 11.75 5.46
CA LYS A 86 5.07 12.97 6.30
C LYS A 86 5.49 12.67 7.73
N ASN A 87 5.10 11.51 8.26
CA ASN A 87 5.47 11.05 9.59
C ASN A 87 6.70 10.13 9.60
N GLN A 88 7.38 9.96 8.45
CA GLN A 88 8.58 9.13 8.30
C GLN A 88 8.41 7.70 8.82
N VAL A 89 7.24 7.10 8.60
CA VAL A 89 6.95 5.73 9.04
C VAL A 89 7.90 4.75 8.36
N SER A 90 8.68 4.02 9.16
CA SER A 90 9.63 3.03 8.64
C SER A 90 8.93 1.73 8.23
N PRO A 91 9.58 0.87 7.42
CA PRO A 91 9.02 -0.42 7.01
C PRO A 91 8.50 -1.26 8.17
N VAL A 92 9.29 -1.42 9.24
CA VAL A 92 8.93 -2.26 10.40
C VAL A 92 7.69 -1.78 11.15
N HIS A 93 7.37 -0.48 11.10
CA HIS A 93 6.20 0.08 11.77
C HIS A 93 4.96 0.13 10.85
N LEU A 94 5.07 -0.29 9.59
CA LEU A 94 3.97 -0.21 8.62
C LEU A 94 2.72 -0.94 9.13
N ILE A 95 2.89 -2.18 9.60
CA ILE A 95 1.78 -3.01 10.07
C ILE A 95 1.14 -2.40 11.32
N ASP A 96 1.94 -1.92 12.27
CA ASP A 96 1.43 -1.33 13.51
C ASP A 96 0.58 -0.08 13.24
N VAL A 97 0.98 0.75 12.26
CA VAL A 97 0.29 2.00 11.92
C VAL A 97 -0.93 1.75 11.03
N VAL A 98 -0.84 0.80 10.08
CA VAL A 98 -1.85 0.61 9.03
C VAL A 98 -2.81 -0.55 9.34
N GLY A 99 -2.45 -1.48 10.21
CA GLY A 99 -3.26 -2.67 10.54
C GLY A 99 -4.68 -2.31 10.96
N GLU A 100 -4.84 -1.38 11.91
CA GLU A 100 -6.17 -0.93 12.36
C GLU A 100 -6.97 -0.19 11.27
N LEU A 101 -6.30 0.40 10.28
CA LEU A 101 -6.97 1.02 9.13
C LEU A 101 -7.48 -0.05 8.16
N CYS A 102 -6.71 -1.12 7.93
CA CYS A 102 -7.13 -2.25 7.10
C CYS A 102 -8.44 -2.84 7.62
N ASP A 103 -8.53 -3.10 8.92
CA ASP A 103 -9.75 -3.66 9.55
C ASP A 103 -10.96 -2.75 9.36
N ARG A 104 -10.78 -1.43 9.49
CA ARG A 104 -11.85 -0.45 9.28
C ARG A 104 -12.24 -0.26 7.81
N TRP A 105 -11.38 -0.61 6.87
CA TRP A 105 -11.59 -0.38 5.44
C TRP A 105 -12.00 -1.65 4.69
N VAL A 106 -12.19 -2.79 5.38
CA VAL A 106 -12.74 -4.01 4.78
C VAL A 106 -14.06 -3.72 4.04
N ASP A 107 -14.94 -2.92 4.63
CA ASP A 107 -16.24 -2.53 4.05
C ASP A 107 -16.12 -1.77 2.71
N ASP A 108 -14.96 -1.17 2.39
CA ASP A 108 -14.76 -0.52 1.11
C ASP A 108 -14.89 -1.52 -0.05
N PHE A 109 -14.39 -2.76 0.13
CA PHE A 109 -14.46 -3.79 -0.89
C PHE A 109 -15.90 -4.25 -1.13
N GLU A 110 -16.71 -4.39 -0.08
CA GLU A 110 -18.13 -4.72 -0.22
C GLU A 110 -18.90 -3.61 -0.96
N LYS A 111 -18.60 -2.33 -0.66
CA LYS A 111 -19.21 -1.19 -1.34
C LYS A 111 -18.84 -1.16 -2.83
N ASP A 112 -17.56 -1.25 -3.16
CA ASP A 112 -17.06 -1.28 -4.54
C ASP A 112 -17.67 -2.44 -5.34
N LEU A 113 -17.75 -3.63 -4.75
CA LEU A 113 -18.36 -4.80 -5.38
C LEU A 113 -19.86 -4.63 -5.62
N ASN A 114 -20.59 -4.09 -4.65
CA ASN A 114 -22.03 -3.87 -4.80
C ASN A 114 -22.32 -2.79 -5.86
N GLU A 115 -21.55 -1.69 -5.89
CA GLU A 115 -21.67 -0.66 -6.92
C GLU A 115 -21.41 -1.22 -8.32
N LYS A 116 -20.33 -2.00 -8.48
CA LYS A 116 -20.03 -2.69 -9.74
C LYS A 116 -21.14 -3.67 -10.12
N TYR A 117 -21.62 -4.49 -9.17
CA TYR A 117 -22.68 -5.46 -9.42
C TYR A 117 -23.99 -4.80 -9.88
N ILE A 118 -24.42 -3.73 -9.22
CA ILE A 118 -25.62 -2.96 -9.60
C ILE A 118 -25.48 -2.43 -11.03
N LYS A 119 -24.30 -1.89 -11.38
CA LYS A 119 -24.04 -1.38 -12.74
C LYS A 119 -24.17 -2.46 -13.83
N TYR A 120 -23.83 -3.71 -13.53
CA TYR A 120 -23.96 -4.83 -14.48
C TYR A 120 -25.33 -5.54 -14.44
N ALA A 121 -26.15 -5.31 -13.42
CA ALA A 121 -27.47 -5.92 -13.27
C ALA A 121 -28.61 -5.10 -13.89
N ILE A 122 -28.35 -3.84 -14.27
CA ILE A 122 -29.32 -2.90 -14.87
C ILE A 122 -29.12 -2.75 -16.39
N ALA A 123 -28.17 -3.46 -16.98
CA ALA A 123 -27.96 -3.55 -18.44
C ALA A 123 -28.59 -4.82 -19.01
#